data_AF-A0AAW9IXJ6-F1
#
_entry.id   AF-A0AAW9IXJ6-F1
#
_cell.length_a   1.000
_cell.length_b   1.000
_cell.length_c   1.000
_cell.angle_alpha   90.00
_cell.angle_beta   90.00
_cell.angle_gamma   90.00
#
_symmetry.space_group_name_H-M   'P 1'
#
loop_
_entity.id
_entity.type
_entity.pdbx_description
1 polymer ?
#
loop_
_entity_poly.entity_id
_entity_poly.type
_entity_poly.pdbx_seq_one_letter_code
_entity_poly.pdbx_strand_id
1 'polypeptide(L)'
;TLLAWGYALINPEAASSIGIYLPKGIFKFESIAPIAGQLDFSHIANLENIGKFIVIVCTFLFVDFFDTVGTLVGVASRANMLDEDGNLPNAGRALLVDAIATTFGAVMGVSTVTTYVESSTGVAAGGRTGYTAITTGKLFLLSMFFSPIFIAI
;
A
#
# COMPACT_ATOMS: atom_id res chain seq x y z
N THR A 1 3.46 7.44 -21.88
CA THR A 1 2.61 8.60 -21.52
C THR A 1 2.39 9.57 -22.67
N LEU A 2 3.41 10.30 -23.15
CA LEU A 2 3.23 11.29 -24.24
C LEU A 2 2.80 10.68 -25.58
N LEU A 3 3.33 9.51 -25.96
CA LEU A 3 2.91 8.79 -27.17
C LEU A 3 1.46 8.27 -27.10
N ALA A 4 1.03 7.84 -25.91
CA ALA A 4 -0.34 7.36 -25.66
C ALA A 4 -1.36 8.51 -25.72
N TRP A 5 -1.02 9.67 -25.15
CA TRP A 5 -1.82 10.89 -25.28
C TRP A 5 -1.82 11.44 -26.71
N GLY A 6 -0.70 11.33 -27.43
CA GLY A 6 -0.62 11.64 -28.86
C GLY A 6 -1.55 10.74 -29.71
N TYR A 7 -1.60 9.44 -29.40
CA TYR A 7 -2.54 8.51 -30.03
C TYR A 7 -4.01 8.83 -29.68
N ALA A 8 -4.30 9.19 -28.43
CA ALA A 8 -5.63 9.61 -27.99
C ALA A 8 -6.12 10.92 -28.64
N LEU A 9 -5.21 11.81 -29.05
CA LEU A 9 -5.55 13.02 -29.81
C LEU A 9 -5.85 12.76 -31.30
N ILE A 10 -5.23 11.73 -31.89
CA ILE A 10 -5.42 11.37 -33.30
C ILE A 10 -6.64 10.47 -33.48
N ASN A 11 -6.91 9.54 -32.55
CA ASN A 11 -8.05 8.62 -32.64
C ASN A 11 -8.66 8.32 -31.23
N PRO A 12 -9.59 9.17 -30.76
CA PRO A 12 -10.12 9.08 -29.40
C PRO A 12 -10.93 7.81 -29.13
N GLU A 13 -11.67 7.29 -30.12
CA GLU A 13 -12.48 6.08 -29.98
C GLU A 13 -11.62 4.82 -29.83
N ALA A 14 -10.53 4.73 -30.60
CA ALA A 14 -9.57 3.63 -30.51
C ALA A 14 -8.69 3.70 -29.24
N ALA A 15 -8.39 4.92 -28.75
CA ALA A 15 -7.66 5.08 -27.49
C ALA A 15 -8.53 4.73 -26.28
N SER A 16 -9.81 5.09 -26.30
CA SER A 16 -10.76 4.76 -25.23
C SER A 16 -11.05 3.26 -25.13
N SER A 17 -11.02 2.51 -26.24
CA SER A 17 -11.20 1.05 -26.23
C SER A 17 -10.01 0.28 -25.65
N ILE A 18 -8.84 0.92 -25.59
CA ILE A 18 -7.60 0.38 -25.00
C ILE A 18 -7.36 0.97 -23.59
N GLY A 19 -8.28 1.81 -23.08
CA GLY A 19 -8.23 2.38 -21.73
C GLY A 19 -7.36 3.63 -21.57
N ILE A 20 -6.94 4.26 -22.67
CA ILE A 20 -6.13 5.49 -22.64
C ILE A 20 -7.05 6.70 -22.68
N TYR A 21 -6.96 7.56 -21.66
CA TYR A 21 -7.75 8.79 -21.57
C TYR A 21 -6.85 10.02 -21.60
N LEU A 22 -7.38 11.15 -22.07
CA LEU A 22 -6.67 12.43 -21.89
C LEU A 22 -6.83 12.89 -20.44
N PRO A 23 -5.76 13.38 -19.78
CA PRO A 23 -5.83 13.91 -18.44
C PRO A 23 -6.79 15.10 -18.42
N LYS A 24 -7.85 15.01 -17.61
CA LYS A 24 -8.89 16.04 -17.49
C LYS A 24 -8.42 17.31 -16.75
N GLY A 25 -7.19 17.29 -16.21
CA GLY A 25 -6.53 18.37 -15.50
C GLY A 25 -5.19 17.93 -14.90
N ILE A 26 -4.41 18.87 -14.34
CA ILE A 26 -3.11 18.59 -13.70
C ILE A 26 -3.27 18.36 -12.19
N PHE A 27 -4.23 19.05 -11.56
CA PHE A 27 -4.47 19.02 -10.13
C PHE A 27 -5.89 18.54 -9.84
N LYS A 28 -6.05 17.55 -8.96
CA LYS A 28 -7.34 17.13 -8.41
C LYS A 28 -7.18 16.83 -6.92
N PHE A 29 -8.12 17.33 -6.12
CA PHE A 29 -8.23 16.96 -4.71
C PHE A 29 -9.47 16.07 -4.55
N GLU A 30 -9.25 14.82 -4.16
CA GLU A 30 -10.30 13.90 -3.76
C GLU A 30 -10.43 13.96 -2.23
N SER A 31 -11.65 14.17 -1.75
CA SER A 31 -11.90 14.17 -0.31
C SER A 31 -11.86 12.74 0.22
N ILE A 32 -11.31 12.55 1.42
CA ILE A 32 -11.32 11.27 2.13
C ILE A 32 -12.61 11.03 2.93
N ALA A 33 -13.46 12.07 3.06
CA ALA A 33 -14.73 12.01 3.77
C ALA A 33 -15.68 10.84 3.38
N PRO A 34 -15.76 10.39 2.11
CA PRO A 34 -16.65 9.28 1.76
C PRO A 34 -16.09 7.90 2.11
N ILE A 35 -14.85 7.76 2.57
CA ILE A 35 -14.25 6.45 2.90
C ILE A 35 -13.73 6.39 4.33
N ALA A 36 -13.29 7.52 4.89
CA ALA A 36 -12.81 7.60 6.26
C ALA A 36 -13.93 7.27 7.26
N GLY A 37 -13.65 6.36 8.20
CA GLY A 37 -14.57 6.00 9.27
C GLY A 37 -15.79 5.19 8.86
N GLN A 38 -15.88 4.71 7.61
CA GLN A 38 -16.93 3.79 7.16
C GLN A 38 -16.67 2.35 7.65
N LEU A 39 -16.48 2.18 8.96
CA LEU A 39 -16.28 0.88 9.59
C LEU A 39 -17.63 0.21 9.82
N ASP A 40 -17.83 -0.96 9.20
CA ASP A 40 -19.03 -1.76 9.41
C ASP A 40 -18.84 -2.77 10.55
N PHE A 41 -19.48 -2.48 11.69
CA PHE A 41 -19.51 -3.37 12.85
C PHE A 41 -20.78 -4.25 12.91
N SER A 42 -21.67 -4.17 11.92
CA SER A 42 -22.93 -4.93 11.88
C SER A 42 -22.69 -6.43 11.86
N HIS A 43 -21.54 -6.87 11.36
CA HIS A 43 -21.12 -8.27 11.35
C HIS A 43 -20.74 -8.82 12.73
N ILE A 44 -20.37 -7.95 13.68
CA ILE A 44 -20.04 -8.34 15.06
C ILE A 44 -21.32 -8.47 15.91
N ALA A 45 -22.34 -7.65 15.63
CA ALA A 45 -23.59 -7.62 16.41
C ALA A 45 -24.52 -8.83 16.18
N ASN A 46 -24.29 -9.61 15.11
CA ASN A 46 -25.11 -10.77 14.77
C ASN A 46 -24.45 -12.08 15.24
N LEU A 47 -25.11 -12.79 16.17
CA LEU A 47 -24.59 -14.01 16.80
C LEU A 47 -24.32 -15.15 15.79
N GLU A 48 -25.03 -15.21 14.65
CA GLU A 48 -24.76 -16.16 13.57
C GLU A 48 -23.50 -15.81 12.74
N ASN A 49 -23.15 -14.52 12.65
CA ASN A 49 -22.04 -14.04 11.82
C ASN A 49 -20.73 -13.94 12.59
N ILE A 50 -20.77 -13.98 13.93
CA ILE A 50 -19.58 -13.85 14.77
C ILE A 50 -18.55 -14.96 14.51
N GLY A 51 -19.00 -16.18 14.22
CA GLY A 51 -18.12 -17.29 13.86
C GLY A 51 -17.36 -17.04 12.55
N LYS A 52 -18.06 -16.53 11.52
CA LYS A 52 -17.43 -16.15 10.24
C LYS A 52 -16.48 -14.97 10.43
N PHE A 53 -16.87 -13.98 11.23
CA PHE A 53 -16.04 -12.83 11.55
C PHE A 53 -14.72 -13.26 12.21
N ILE A 54 -14.77 -14.13 13.23
CA ILE A 54 -13.58 -14.65 13.90
C ILE A 54 -12.68 -15.39 12.90
N VAL A 55 -13.25 -16.24 12.03
CA VAL A 55 -12.46 -16.97 11.02
C VAL A 55 -11.78 -15.99 10.05
N ILE A 56 -12.47 -14.97 9.57
CA ILE A 56 -11.92 -13.95 8.68
C ILE A 56 -10.78 -13.20 9.39
N VAL A 57 -11.03 -12.70 10.60
CA VAL A 57 -10.03 -11.96 11.40
C VAL A 57 -8.81 -12.83 11.66
N CYS A 58 -8.98 -14.07 12.11
CA CYS A 58 -7.85 -14.99 12.33
C CYS A 58 -7.10 -15.29 11.03
N THR A 59 -7.80 -15.49 9.91
CA THR A 59 -7.16 -15.76 8.62
C THR A 59 -6.33 -14.57 8.16
N PHE A 60 -6.91 -13.36 8.14
CA PHE A 60 -6.18 -12.16 7.75
C PHE A 60 -5.05 -11.82 8.71
N LEU A 61 -5.21 -12.06 10.02
CA LEU A 61 -4.14 -11.87 10.99
C LEU A 61 -2.94 -12.77 10.70
N PHE A 62 -3.15 -14.06 10.39
CA PHE A 62 -2.04 -14.93 10.05
C PHE A 62 -1.43 -14.60 8.68
N VAL A 63 -2.25 -14.24 7.70
CA VAL A 63 -1.76 -13.80 6.38
C VAL A 63 -0.89 -12.55 6.53
N ASP A 64 -1.38 -11.52 7.22
CA ASP A 64 -0.68 -10.25 7.46
C ASP A 64 0.59 -10.46 8.28
N PHE A 65 0.51 -11.26 9.35
CA PHE A 65 1.68 -11.60 10.17
C PHE A 65 2.78 -12.28 9.35
N PHE A 66 2.44 -13.29 8.55
CA PHE A 66 3.43 -14.01 7.76
C PHE A 66 3.93 -13.20 6.56
N ASP A 67 3.12 -12.32 5.99
CA ASP A 67 3.53 -11.42 4.92
C ASP A 67 4.57 -10.40 5.42
N THR A 68 4.29 -9.75 6.55
CA THR A 68 5.22 -8.80 7.19
C THR A 68 6.49 -9.49 7.67
N VAL A 69 6.39 -10.63 8.38
CA VAL A 69 7.59 -11.37 8.82
C VAL A 69 8.41 -11.86 7.62
N GLY A 70 7.76 -12.48 6.62
CA GLY A 70 8.43 -13.01 5.44
C GLY A 70 9.14 -11.92 4.65
N THR A 71 8.47 -10.77 4.47
CA THR A 71 9.04 -9.61 3.78
C THR A 71 10.18 -8.99 4.58
N LEU A 72 10.03 -8.79 5.89
CA LEU A 72 11.08 -8.22 6.74
C LEU A 72 12.33 -9.11 6.74
N VAL A 73 12.18 -10.41 6.91
CA VAL A 73 13.31 -11.36 6.87
C VAL A 73 13.95 -11.38 5.48
N GLY A 74 13.13 -11.39 4.41
CA GLY A 74 13.62 -11.36 3.03
C GLY A 74 14.43 -10.10 2.72
N VAL A 75 13.92 -8.93 3.10
CA VAL A 75 14.60 -7.64 2.90
C VAL A 75 15.84 -7.52 3.80
N ALA A 76 15.75 -7.88 5.07
CA ALA A 76 16.87 -7.80 6.02
C ALA A 76 18.03 -8.74 5.65
N SER A 77 17.72 -9.94 5.15
CA SER A 77 18.72 -10.88 4.62
C SER A 77 19.49 -10.26 3.45
N ARG A 78 18.80 -9.61 2.50
CA ARG A 78 19.42 -8.91 1.37
C ARG A 78 20.22 -7.67 1.79
N ALA A 79 19.85 -7.08 2.92
CA ALA A 79 20.49 -5.89 3.47
C ALA A 79 21.68 -6.18 4.39
N ASN A 80 21.95 -7.45 4.70
CA ASN A 80 22.88 -7.90 5.75
C ASN A 80 22.57 -7.24 7.12
N MET A 81 21.28 -7.21 7.48
CA MET A 81 20.74 -6.62 8.71
C MET A 81 20.20 -7.66 9.70
N LEU A 82 20.44 -8.95 9.44
CA LEU A 82 20.16 -10.04 10.38
C LEU A 82 21.32 -10.14 11.39
N ASP A 83 21.01 -10.64 12.59
CA ASP A 83 22.05 -10.96 13.57
C ASP A 83 22.85 -12.22 13.18
N GLU A 84 23.87 -12.54 13.97
CA GLU A 84 24.77 -13.69 13.73
C GLU A 84 24.04 -15.04 13.73
N ASP A 85 22.89 -15.10 14.39
CA ASP A 85 22.00 -16.27 14.47
C ASP A 85 20.95 -16.28 13.34
N GLY A 86 20.95 -15.27 12.46
CA GLY A 86 20.01 -15.13 11.35
C GLY A 86 18.63 -14.58 11.74
N ASN A 87 18.46 -14.09 12.98
CA ASN A 87 17.22 -13.48 13.44
C ASN A 87 17.17 -12.00 13.07
N LEU A 88 15.94 -11.50 12.96
CA LEU A 88 15.68 -10.10 12.71
C LEU A 88 15.72 -9.31 14.03
N PRO A 89 16.71 -8.43 14.25
CA PRO A 89 16.75 -7.62 15.46
C PRO A 89 15.52 -6.70 15.52
N ASN A 90 14.90 -6.62 16.70
CA ASN A 90 13.70 -5.81 16.93
C ASN A 90 12.46 -6.18 16.08
N ALA A 91 12.32 -7.44 15.65
CA ALA A 91 11.14 -7.91 14.89
C ALA A 91 9.79 -7.48 15.52
N GLY A 92 9.67 -7.55 16.84
CA GLY A 92 8.45 -7.12 17.55
C GLY A 92 8.14 -5.62 17.40
N ARG A 93 9.16 -4.75 17.28
CA ARG A 93 8.95 -3.32 17.03
C ARG A 93 8.51 -3.07 15.59
N ALA A 94 9.05 -3.83 14.64
CA ALA A 94 8.64 -3.76 13.24
C ALA A 94 7.17 -4.19 13.07
N LEU A 95 6.78 -5.31 13.69
CA LEU A 95 5.40 -5.80 13.70
C LEU A 95 4.44 -4.84 14.41
N LEU A 96 4.89 -4.14 15.46
CA LEU A 96 4.07 -3.13 16.12
C LEU A 96 3.79 -1.94 15.20
N VAL A 97 4.80 -1.46 14.45
CA VAL A 97 4.63 -0.35 13.50
C VAL A 97 3.67 -0.76 12.38
N ASP A 98 3.80 -1.98 11.88
CA ASP A 98 2.90 -2.56 10.87
C ASP A 98 1.45 -2.62 11.37
N ALA A 99 1.22 -3.15 12.58
CA ALA A 99 -0.11 -3.20 13.20
C ALA A 99 -0.73 -1.80 13.39
N ILE A 100 0.06 -0.81 13.81
CA ILE A 100 -0.39 0.59 13.93
C ILE A 100 -0.73 1.16 12.56
N ALA A 101 0.11 0.94 11.55
CA ALA A 101 -0.10 1.42 10.19
C ALA A 101 -1.35 0.81 9.57
N THR A 102 -1.54 -0.50 9.70
CA THR A 102 -2.73 -1.22 9.22
C THR A 102 -4.00 -0.78 9.93
N THR A 103 -3.95 -0.61 11.26
CA THR A 103 -5.11 -0.12 12.02
C THR A 103 -5.49 1.31 11.59
N PHE A 104 -4.50 2.19 11.42
CA PHE A 104 -4.74 3.55 10.95
C PHE A 104 -5.25 3.57 9.50
N GLY A 105 -4.72 2.70 8.64
CA GLY A 105 -5.19 2.53 7.26
C GLY A 105 -6.66 2.09 7.21
N ALA A 106 -7.04 1.11 8.03
CA ALA A 106 -8.42 0.65 8.13
C ALA A 106 -9.38 1.77 8.57
N VAL A 107 -9.00 2.60 9.55
CA VAL A 107 -9.81 3.76 9.98
C VAL A 107 -9.95 4.80 8.86
N MET A 108 -8.90 4.98 8.05
CA MET A 108 -8.89 5.88 6.91
C MET A 108 -9.61 5.31 5.68
N GLY A 109 -10.10 4.07 5.74
CA GLY A 109 -10.82 3.41 4.63
C GLY A 109 -9.91 2.93 3.50
N VAL A 110 -8.61 2.76 3.75
CA VAL A 110 -7.65 2.21 2.77
C VAL A 110 -7.37 0.73 3.06
N SER A 111 -6.86 0.02 2.06
CA SER A 111 -6.41 -1.36 2.22
C SER A 111 -5.30 -1.48 3.26
N THR A 112 -5.06 -2.71 3.75
CA THR A 112 -4.01 -3.01 4.72
C THR A 112 -2.65 -2.50 4.24
N VAL A 113 -1.91 -1.86 5.14
CA VAL A 113 -0.62 -1.22 4.84
C VAL A 113 0.47 -2.15 5.34
N THR A 114 1.22 -2.76 4.43
CA THR A 114 2.29 -3.71 4.77
C THR A 114 3.63 -3.29 4.17
N THR A 115 4.70 -3.98 4.58
CA THR A 115 6.03 -3.86 4.00
C THR A 115 6.10 -4.50 2.62
N TYR A 116 6.77 -3.85 1.66
CA TYR A 116 6.92 -4.34 0.29
C TYR A 116 8.21 -5.14 0.08
N VAL A 117 8.12 -6.34 -0.47
CA VAL A 117 9.27 -7.21 -0.78
C VAL A 117 10.19 -6.60 -1.86
N GLU A 118 9.63 -5.79 -2.74
CA GLU A 118 10.32 -5.04 -3.78
C GLU A 118 11.30 -4.02 -3.17
N SER A 119 11.08 -3.60 -1.92
CA SER A 119 11.98 -2.70 -1.19
C SER A 119 13.37 -3.28 -1.00
N SER A 120 13.54 -4.60 -1.13
CA SER A 120 14.85 -5.26 -1.14
C SER A 120 15.82 -4.64 -2.15
N THR A 121 15.32 -4.25 -3.33
CA THR A 121 16.14 -3.58 -4.37
C THR A 121 16.60 -2.18 -3.93
N GLY A 122 15.71 -1.42 -3.27
CA GLY A 122 16.03 -0.10 -2.73
C GLY A 122 17.03 -0.16 -1.58
N VAL A 123 16.93 -1.17 -0.71
CA VAL A 123 17.87 -1.39 0.39
C VAL A 123 19.24 -1.87 -0.12
N ALA A 124 19.24 -2.73 -1.16
CA ALA A 124 20.47 -3.15 -1.84
C ALA A 124 21.19 -1.97 -2.52
N ALA A 125 20.45 -1.00 -3.07
CA ALA A 125 20.99 0.23 -3.62
C ALA A 125 21.50 1.25 -2.56
N GLY A 126 21.36 0.95 -1.26
CA GLY A 126 21.89 1.78 -0.17
C GLY A 126 20.83 2.44 0.72
N GLY A 127 19.53 2.18 0.50
CA GLY A 127 18.42 2.72 1.29
C GLY A 127 18.24 2.08 2.68
N ARG A 128 19.31 1.90 3.46
CA ARG A 128 19.31 1.16 4.74
C ARG A 128 18.84 1.97 5.95
N THR A 129 18.82 3.30 5.85
CA THR A 129 18.57 4.22 6.96
C THR A 129 17.10 4.62 7.11
N GLY A 130 16.23 4.19 6.20
CA GLY A 130 14.80 4.55 6.19
C GLY A 130 14.47 5.94 5.64
N TYR A 131 15.47 6.81 5.42
CA TYR A 131 15.24 8.13 4.79
C TYR A 131 14.68 8.02 3.37
N THR A 132 15.05 6.96 2.65
CA THR A 132 14.49 6.65 1.33
C THR A 132 12.99 6.39 1.43
N ALA A 133 12.54 5.56 2.38
CA ALA A 133 11.13 5.27 2.60
C ALA A 133 10.33 6.54 2.98
N ILE A 134 10.87 7.38 3.86
CA ILE A 134 10.23 8.66 4.25
C ILE A 134 10.11 9.60 3.05
N THR A 135 11.16 9.71 2.24
CA THR A 135 11.16 10.59 1.06
C THR A 135 10.17 10.08 0.03
N THR A 136 10.16 8.78 -0.25
CA THR A 136 9.18 8.14 -1.14
C THR A 136 7.76 8.37 -0.64
N GLY A 137 7.47 8.18 0.65
CA GLY A 137 6.15 8.44 1.22
C GLY A 137 5.70 9.89 1.05
N LYS A 138 6.58 10.87 1.27
CA LYS A 138 6.27 12.29 1.02
C LYS A 138 6.00 12.57 -0.45
N LEU A 139 6.77 11.98 -1.35
CA LEU A 139 6.56 12.11 -2.80
C LEU A 139 5.22 11.48 -3.21
N PHE A 140 4.85 10.31 -2.68
CA PHE A 140 3.55 9.70 -2.93
C PHE A 140 2.38 10.55 -2.40
N LEU A 141 2.54 11.17 -1.23
CA LEU A 141 1.55 12.10 -0.69
C LEU A 141 1.37 13.32 -1.61
N LEU A 142 2.47 13.87 -2.15
CA LEU A 142 2.42 14.94 -3.15
C LEU A 142 1.81 14.46 -4.48
N SER A 143 2.13 13.24 -4.91
CA SER A 143 1.60 12.63 -6.14
C SER A 143 0.08 12.48 -6.14
N MET A 144 -0.56 12.38 -4.96
CA MET A 144 -2.02 12.31 -4.84
C MET A 144 -2.71 13.50 -5.51
N PHE A 145 -2.13 14.71 -5.42
CA PHE A 145 -2.66 15.91 -6.08
C PHE A 145 -2.55 15.84 -7.61
N PHE A 146 -1.58 15.08 -8.12
CA PHE A 146 -1.36 14.82 -9.55
C PHE A 146 -2.05 13.54 -10.04
N SER A 147 -2.96 12.95 -9.24
CA SER A 147 -3.78 11.80 -9.62
C SER A 147 -4.44 11.87 -11.02
N PRO A 148 -4.95 13.02 -11.53
CA PRO A 148 -5.56 13.05 -12.86
C PRO A 148 -4.57 12.79 -14.01
N ILE A 149 -3.26 12.91 -13.75
CA ILE A 149 -2.21 12.54 -14.73
C ILE A 149 -1.94 11.04 -14.68
N PHE A 150 -1.91 10.45 -13.48
CA PHE A 150 -1.61 9.03 -13.29
C PHE A 150 -2.76 8.12 -13.71
N ILE A 151 -4.03 8.55 -13.56
CA ILE A 151 -5.22 7.77 -13.93
C ILE A 151 -5.54 7.89 -15.44
N ALA A 152 -4.87 8.80 -16.15
CA ALA A 152 -5.11 9.02 -17.57
C ALA A 152 -4.55 7.89 -18.47
N ILE A 153 -3.75 6.97 -17.92
CA ILE A 153 -3.16 5.78 -18.58
C ILE A 153 -3.25 4.61 -17.63
#